data_AF-A0A800M8D9-F1
#
_entry.id   AF-A0A800M8D9-F1
#
_cell.length_a   1.000
_cell.length_b   1.000
_cell.length_c   1.000
_cell.angle_alpha   90.00
_cell.angle_beta   90.00
_cell.angle_gamma   90.00
#
_symmetry.space_group_name_H-M   'P 1'
#
loop_
_entity.id
_entity.type
_entity.pdbx_description
1 polymer ?
#
loop_
_entity_poly.entity_id
_entity_poly.type
_entity_poly.pdbx_seq_one_letter_code
_entity_poly.pdbx_strand_id
1 'polypeptide(L)'
;MFIRFGIGFLSQNFERQADCLAFERHGISPISTALMKVSLLNGINPEQDNWHHYGIQQRIDFLSICLKKPEMLQKHHRRVFRIKLVCAVLLVGLLGANYMLSSDTLKIKVLAWKLEQSADIWQLKDAPMLTKMGDLLYFQDQKTEAELWYRRALEMNPEEPHTLNNLAWLLTEKHNNDKKRLRESIELAQKATTLKQAAFIWDTLAEAYLINGKYEAAADAARQALKLAKAKMGLTGDTNPDYYREKLERITGQ
;
A
#
# COMPACT_ATOMS: atom_id res chain seq x y z
N MET A 1 -13.79 -21.01 10.68
CA MET A 1 -14.15 -22.35 10.13
C MET A 1 -13.49 -22.58 8.76
N PHE A 2 -13.68 -21.70 7.77
CA PHE A 2 -13.13 -21.85 6.40
C PHE A 2 -11.61 -21.98 6.26
N ILE A 3 -10.82 -21.24 7.05
CA ILE A 3 -9.34 -21.30 6.99
C ILE A 3 -8.82 -22.69 7.38
N ARG A 4 -9.42 -23.34 8.39
CA ARG A 4 -9.04 -24.70 8.82
C ARG A 4 -9.30 -25.73 7.71
N PHE A 5 -10.41 -25.62 6.99
CA PHE A 5 -10.72 -26.53 5.89
C PHE A 5 -9.77 -26.35 4.69
N GLY A 6 -9.51 -25.10 4.27
CA GLY A 6 -8.62 -24.83 3.13
C GLY A 6 -7.17 -25.23 3.40
N ILE A 7 -6.62 -24.81 4.55
CA ILE A 7 -5.24 -25.14 4.93
C ILE A 7 -5.10 -26.64 5.22
N GLY A 8 -6.07 -27.24 5.92
CA GLY A 8 -6.08 -28.68 6.21
C GLY A 8 -6.07 -29.52 4.94
N PHE A 9 -6.91 -29.16 3.96
CA PHE A 9 -6.95 -29.83 2.66
C PHE A 9 -5.60 -29.79 1.93
N LEU A 10 -4.94 -28.62 1.87
CA LEU A 10 -3.63 -28.49 1.23
C LEU A 10 -2.56 -29.28 1.99
N SER A 11 -2.53 -29.15 3.31
CA SER A 11 -1.59 -29.83 4.20
C SER A 11 -1.64 -31.34 4.01
N GLN A 12 -2.83 -31.93 4.06
CA GLN A 12 -3.04 -33.36 3.86
C GLN A 12 -2.59 -33.83 2.46
N ASN A 13 -2.86 -33.07 1.40
CA ASN A 13 -2.41 -33.43 0.05
C ASN A 13 -0.88 -33.36 -0.11
N PHE A 14 -0.23 -32.37 0.52
CA PHE A 14 1.22 -32.22 0.49
C PHE A 14 1.93 -33.24 1.39
N GLU A 15 1.36 -33.57 2.54
CA GLU A 15 1.83 -34.66 3.39
C GLU A 15 1.86 -35.97 2.60
N ARG A 16 0.75 -36.31 1.95
CA ARG A 16 0.67 -37.53 1.14
C ARG A 16 1.64 -37.50 -0.06
N GLN A 17 1.90 -36.33 -0.62
CA GLN A 17 2.92 -36.20 -1.67
C GLN A 17 4.34 -36.43 -1.13
N ALA A 18 4.66 -35.92 0.07
CA ALA A 18 5.94 -36.18 0.73
C ALA A 18 6.12 -37.67 1.02
N ASP A 19 5.06 -38.34 1.50
CA ASP A 19 5.05 -39.78 1.72
C ASP A 19 5.32 -40.58 0.44
N CYS A 20 4.64 -40.23 -0.66
CA CYS A 20 4.88 -40.84 -1.97
C CYS A 20 6.34 -40.70 -2.40
N LEU A 21 6.94 -39.51 -2.25
CA LEU A 21 8.33 -39.26 -2.64
C LEU A 21 9.33 -40.07 -1.82
N ALA A 22 9.10 -40.21 -0.52
CA ALA A 22 9.93 -41.05 0.34
C ALA A 22 9.75 -42.55 0.02
N PHE A 23 8.52 -42.98 -0.26
CA PHE A 23 8.21 -44.33 -0.73
C PHE A 23 8.91 -44.65 -2.07
N GLU A 24 8.90 -43.72 -3.05
CA GLU A 24 9.57 -43.91 -4.34
C GLU A 24 11.09 -44.11 -4.21
N ARG A 25 11.71 -43.49 -3.20
CA ARG A 25 13.17 -43.53 -2.99
C ARG A 25 13.64 -44.73 -2.17
N HIS A 26 12.88 -45.10 -1.15
CA HIS A 26 13.35 -46.02 -0.11
C HIS A 26 12.42 -47.24 0.09
N GLY A 27 11.32 -47.32 -0.66
CA GLY A 27 10.29 -48.33 -0.46
C GLY A 27 9.45 -48.07 0.79
N ILE A 28 8.52 -48.99 1.08
CA ILE A 28 7.52 -48.79 2.14
C ILE A 28 8.08 -48.99 3.56
N SER A 29 9.03 -49.91 3.74
CA SER A 29 9.48 -50.32 5.08
C SER A 29 10.16 -49.20 5.88
N PRO A 30 11.09 -48.41 5.30
CA PRO A 30 11.73 -47.33 6.04
C PRO A 30 10.75 -46.23 6.48
N ILE A 31 9.82 -45.83 5.59
CA ILE A 31 8.84 -44.78 5.90
C ILE A 31 7.77 -45.26 6.89
N SER A 32 7.23 -46.47 6.75
CA SER A 32 6.24 -47.01 7.68
C SER A 32 6.84 -47.17 9.08
N THR A 33 8.06 -47.68 9.18
CA THR A 33 8.78 -47.82 10.45
C THR A 33 9.03 -46.46 11.10
N ALA A 34 9.43 -45.46 10.32
CA ALA A 34 9.66 -44.11 10.83
C ALA A 34 8.36 -43.48 11.38
N LEU A 35 7.25 -43.55 10.62
CA LEU A 35 5.96 -43.02 11.06
C LEU A 35 5.45 -43.71 12.32
N MET A 36 5.53 -45.04 12.39
CA MET A 36 5.11 -45.80 13.57
C MET A 36 5.97 -45.48 14.81
N LYS A 37 7.28 -45.28 14.64
CA LYS A 37 8.16 -44.83 15.73
C LYS A 37 7.78 -43.44 16.24
N VAL A 38 7.43 -42.51 15.34
CA VAL A 38 6.93 -41.19 15.74
C VAL A 38 5.64 -41.33 16.56
N SER A 39 4.72 -42.19 16.13
CA SER A 39 3.49 -42.49 16.88
C SER A 39 3.79 -42.98 18.29
N LEU A 40 4.67 -43.98 18.40
CA LEU A 40 5.03 -44.64 19.66
C LEU A 40 5.69 -43.66 20.65
N LEU A 41 6.69 -42.90 20.18
CA LEU A 41 7.45 -41.98 21.04
C LEU A 41 6.61 -40.81 21.55
N ASN A 42 5.61 -40.37 20.78
CA ASN A 42 4.78 -39.22 21.12
C ASN A 42 3.43 -39.62 21.75
N GLY A 43 3.15 -40.92 21.90
CA GLY A 43 1.86 -41.40 22.39
C GLY A 43 0.68 -41.02 21.48
N ILE A 44 0.92 -40.82 20.18
CA ILE A 44 -0.11 -40.48 19.21
C ILE A 44 -0.81 -41.77 18.79
N ASN A 45 -2.14 -41.78 18.80
CA ASN A 45 -2.92 -42.90 18.26
C ASN A 45 -2.73 -42.96 16.73
N PRO A 46 -2.18 -44.06 16.16
CA PRO A 46 -1.92 -44.17 14.72
C PRO A 46 -3.17 -44.01 13.84
N GLU A 47 -4.36 -44.33 14.37
CA GLU A 47 -5.63 -44.27 13.65
C GLU A 47 -6.32 -42.90 13.73
N GLN A 48 -5.83 -42.02 14.61
CA GLN A 48 -6.48 -40.73 14.83
C GLN A 48 -6.04 -39.69 13.79
N ASP A 49 -7.02 -39.19 13.03
CA ASP A 49 -6.83 -38.08 12.10
C ASP A 49 -6.76 -36.73 12.84
N ASN A 50 -5.99 -35.79 12.28
CA ASN A 50 -6.01 -34.39 12.67
C ASN A 50 -6.54 -33.54 11.51
N TRP A 51 -7.00 -32.32 11.78
CA TRP A 51 -7.52 -31.41 10.78
C TRP A 51 -6.52 -31.05 9.67
N HIS A 52 -5.21 -31.25 9.89
CA HIS A 52 -4.13 -30.95 8.93
C HIS A 52 -3.18 -32.11 8.62
N HIS A 53 -3.32 -33.26 9.27
CA HIS A 53 -2.52 -34.46 9.05
C HIS A 53 -3.44 -35.67 8.96
N TYR A 54 -3.17 -36.56 8.00
CA TYR A 54 -3.78 -37.88 7.99
C TYR A 54 -3.23 -38.71 9.15
N GLY A 55 -4.06 -39.61 9.69
CA GLY A 55 -3.61 -40.63 10.63
C GLY A 55 -2.47 -41.46 10.04
N ILE A 56 -1.53 -41.86 10.88
CA ILE A 56 -0.34 -42.61 10.47
C ILE A 56 -0.74 -43.92 9.78
N GLN A 57 -1.75 -44.61 10.29
CA GLN A 57 -2.26 -45.83 9.67
C GLN A 57 -2.79 -45.56 8.26
N GLN A 58 -3.59 -44.51 8.10
CA GLN A 58 -4.15 -44.12 6.80
C GLN A 58 -3.07 -43.76 5.77
N ARG A 59 -1.96 -43.15 6.20
CA ARG A 59 -0.80 -42.85 5.34
C ARG A 59 -0.12 -44.14 4.89
N ILE A 60 0.13 -45.08 5.79
CA ILE A 60 0.75 -46.38 5.49
C ILE A 60 -0.16 -47.23 4.59
N ASP A 61 -1.47 -47.22 4.83
CA ASP A 61 -2.46 -47.94 4.02
C ASP A 61 -2.46 -47.44 2.57
N PHE A 62 -2.42 -46.13 2.38
CA PHE A 62 -2.32 -45.54 1.05
C PHE A 62 -1.04 -45.98 0.31
N LEU A 63 0.11 -46.00 0.98
CA LEU A 63 1.36 -46.49 0.39
C LEU A 63 1.30 -47.98 0.08
N SER A 64 0.63 -48.77 0.92
CA SER A 64 0.39 -50.20 0.69
C SER A 64 -0.49 -50.43 -0.55
N ILE A 65 -1.46 -49.54 -0.80
CA ILE A 65 -2.24 -49.53 -2.05
C ILE A 65 -1.32 -49.17 -3.24
N CYS A 66 -0.45 -48.18 -3.11
CA CYS A 66 0.50 -47.80 -4.16
C CYS A 66 1.49 -48.93 -4.50
N LEU A 67 1.91 -49.73 -3.51
CA LEU A 67 2.74 -50.92 -3.73
C LEU A 67 2.03 -51.95 -4.61
N LYS A 68 0.72 -52.17 -4.40
CA LYS A 68 -0.10 -53.09 -5.20
C LYS A 68 -0.51 -52.49 -6.56
N LYS A 69 -0.69 -51.18 -6.62
CA LYS A 69 -1.17 -50.43 -7.80
C LYS A 69 -0.32 -49.16 -8.00
N PRO A 70 0.83 -49.26 -8.70
CA PRO A 70 1.72 -48.12 -8.93
C PRO A 70 1.05 -46.93 -9.62
N GLU A 71 0.00 -47.17 -10.39
CA GLU A 71 -0.81 -46.10 -11.03
C GLU A 71 -1.42 -45.10 -10.04
N MET A 72 -1.70 -45.51 -8.80
CA MET A 72 -2.31 -44.64 -7.78
C MET A 72 -1.35 -43.53 -7.34
N LEU A 73 -0.05 -43.81 -7.37
CA LEU A 73 0.98 -42.84 -7.05
C LEU A 73 1.02 -41.72 -8.11
N GLN A 74 1.01 -42.09 -9.39
CA GLN A 74 0.98 -41.12 -10.49
C GLN A 74 -0.32 -40.31 -10.52
N LYS A 75 -1.46 -40.94 -10.21
CA LYS A 75 -2.75 -40.23 -10.06
C LYS A 75 -2.68 -39.17 -8.96
N HIS A 76 -2.06 -39.48 -7.81
CA HIS A 76 -1.88 -38.53 -6.72
C HIS A 76 -0.95 -37.37 -7.12
N HIS A 77 0.21 -37.65 -7.73
CA HIS A 77 1.12 -36.59 -8.20
C HIS A 77 0.44 -35.64 -9.18
N ARG A 78 -0.32 -36.16 -10.16
CA ARG A 78 -1.11 -35.33 -11.10
C ARG A 78 -2.20 -34.51 -10.41
N ARG A 79 -2.82 -35.04 -9.35
CA ARG A 79 -3.80 -34.31 -8.54
C ARG A 79 -3.13 -33.15 -7.81
N VAL A 80 -2.01 -33.40 -7.12
CA VAL A 80 -1.30 -32.37 -6.36
C VAL A 80 -0.71 -31.30 -7.29
N PHE A 81 -0.22 -31.67 -8.48
CA PHE A 81 0.20 -30.71 -9.50
C PHE A 81 -0.95 -29.76 -9.91
N ARG A 82 -2.15 -30.29 -10.17
CA ARG A 82 -3.34 -29.47 -10.47
C ARG A 82 -3.70 -28.54 -9.32
N ILE A 83 -3.61 -29.01 -8.07
CA ILE A 83 -3.84 -28.17 -6.88
C ILE A 83 -2.83 -27.02 -6.83
N LYS A 84 -1.52 -27.31 -7.00
CA LYS A 84 -0.47 -26.27 -7.04
C LYS A 84 -0.70 -25.25 -8.15
N LEU A 85 -1.14 -25.69 -9.33
CA LEU A 85 -1.46 -24.80 -10.44
C LEU A 85 -2.62 -23.86 -10.09
N VAL A 86 -3.70 -24.38 -9.49
CA VAL A 86 -4.83 -23.55 -9.03
C VAL A 86 -4.38 -22.55 -7.98
N CYS A 87 -3.58 -22.97 -7.00
CA CYS A 87 -3.03 -22.07 -5.98
C CYS A 87 -2.16 -20.97 -6.61
N ALA A 88 -1.32 -21.30 -7.60
CA ALA A 88 -0.49 -20.33 -8.30
C ALA A 88 -1.32 -19.30 -9.09
N VAL A 89 -2.36 -19.76 -9.80
CA VAL A 89 -3.29 -18.87 -10.53
C VAL A 89 -4.03 -17.94 -9.56
N LEU A 90 -4.53 -18.46 -8.43
CA LEU A 90 -5.18 -17.65 -7.40
C LEU A 90 -4.22 -16.61 -6.82
N LEU A 91 -2.97 -16.99 -6.53
CA LEU A 91 -1.96 -16.08 -6.01
C LEU A 91 -1.64 -14.96 -7.01
N VAL A 92 -1.39 -15.31 -8.28
CA VAL A 92 -1.14 -14.32 -9.34
C VAL A 92 -2.35 -13.41 -9.53
N GLY A 93 -3.57 -13.97 -9.51
CA GLY A 93 -4.80 -13.20 -9.59
C GLY A 93 -4.96 -12.21 -8.43
N LEU A 94 -4.70 -12.65 -7.19
CA LEU A 94 -4.74 -11.79 -6.01
C LEU A 94 -3.68 -10.69 -6.05
N LEU A 95 -2.45 -11.02 -6.45
CA LEU A 95 -1.38 -10.04 -6.61
C LEU A 95 -1.70 -9.02 -7.72
N GLY A 96 -2.23 -9.49 -8.85
CA GLY A 96 -2.66 -8.63 -9.96
C GLY A 96 -3.82 -7.72 -9.57
N ALA A 97 -4.82 -8.26 -8.87
CA ALA A 97 -5.94 -7.47 -8.34
C ALA A 97 -5.46 -6.44 -7.31
N ASN A 98 -4.57 -6.83 -6.40
CA ASN A 98 -3.96 -5.92 -5.43
C ASN A 98 -3.20 -4.80 -6.14
N TYR A 99 -2.37 -5.12 -7.14
CA TYR A 99 -1.66 -4.13 -7.94
C TYR A 99 -2.62 -3.16 -8.64
N MET A 100 -3.65 -3.68 -9.31
CA MET A 100 -4.68 -2.85 -9.97
C MET A 100 -5.44 -1.96 -8.98
N LEU A 101 -5.89 -2.50 -7.85
CA LEU A 101 -6.61 -1.74 -6.81
C LEU A 101 -5.72 -0.71 -6.11
N SER A 102 -4.43 -0.99 -5.99
CA SER A 102 -3.46 -0.07 -5.43
C SER A 102 -3.05 1.04 -6.40
N SER A 103 -3.28 0.85 -7.70
CA SER A 103 -2.87 1.80 -8.75
C SER A 103 -3.60 3.14 -8.64
N ASP A 104 -2.82 4.22 -8.73
CA ASP A 104 -3.38 5.57 -8.68
C ASP A 104 -4.23 5.89 -9.91
N THR A 105 -3.96 5.25 -11.05
CA THR A 105 -4.77 5.39 -12.27
C THR A 105 -6.19 4.89 -12.06
N LEU A 106 -6.39 3.76 -11.36
CA LEU A 106 -7.72 3.27 -11.02
C LEU A 106 -8.39 4.20 -10.02
N LYS A 107 -7.67 4.67 -8.99
CA LYS A 107 -8.21 5.64 -8.02
C LYS A 107 -8.70 6.90 -8.71
N ILE A 108 -7.91 7.47 -9.63
CA ILE A 108 -8.28 8.64 -10.43
C ILE A 108 -9.55 8.37 -11.24
N LYS A 109 -9.63 7.24 -11.95
CA LYS A 109 -10.82 6.90 -12.76
C LYS A 109 -12.08 6.74 -11.92
N VAL A 110 -11.98 6.04 -10.79
CA VAL A 110 -13.11 5.85 -9.87
C VAL A 110 -13.55 7.18 -9.26
N LEU A 111 -12.59 8.02 -8.88
CA LEU A 111 -12.85 9.33 -8.32
C LEU A 111 -13.50 10.26 -9.36
N ALA A 112 -12.96 10.30 -10.58
CA ALA A 112 -13.50 11.05 -11.70
C ALA A 112 -14.95 10.64 -12.02
N TRP A 113 -15.21 9.34 -12.15
CA TRP A 113 -16.56 8.82 -12.37
C TRP A 113 -17.56 9.27 -11.29
N LYS A 114 -17.13 9.27 -10.02
CA LYS A 114 -17.99 9.73 -8.92
C LYS A 114 -18.19 11.25 -8.92
N LEU A 115 -17.17 12.02 -9.31
CA LEU A 115 -17.27 13.48 -9.45
C LEU A 115 -18.17 13.87 -10.63
N GLU A 116 -18.10 13.15 -11.76
CA GLU A 116 -18.96 13.36 -12.92
C GLU A 116 -20.44 13.15 -12.59
N GLN A 117 -20.78 12.14 -11.78
CA GLN A 117 -22.16 11.93 -11.31
C GLN A 117 -22.72 13.09 -10.46
N SER A 118 -21.86 13.93 -9.91
CA SER A 118 -22.22 15.00 -8.99
C SER A 118 -21.87 16.39 -9.50
N ALA A 119 -21.47 16.52 -10.77
CA ALA A 119 -20.82 17.72 -11.32
C ALA A 119 -21.63 19.02 -11.11
N ASP A 120 -22.96 18.97 -11.19
CA ASP A 120 -23.83 20.15 -11.09
C ASP A 120 -24.25 20.51 -9.66
N ILE A 121 -23.83 19.74 -8.65
CA ILE A 121 -24.35 19.83 -7.28
C ILE A 121 -23.27 19.75 -6.19
N TRP A 122 -21.99 19.99 -6.51
CA TRP A 122 -20.94 19.97 -5.50
C TRP A 122 -21.21 20.98 -4.38
N GLN A 123 -21.00 20.53 -3.15
CA GLN A 123 -21.17 21.31 -1.94
C GLN A 123 -19.87 21.35 -1.14
N LEU A 124 -19.83 22.15 -0.07
CA LEU A 124 -18.71 22.24 0.87
C LEU A 124 -18.19 20.86 1.31
N LYS A 125 -19.09 19.89 1.53
CA LYS A 125 -18.75 18.51 1.94
C LYS A 125 -17.96 17.71 0.89
N ASP A 126 -18.04 18.11 -0.37
CA ASP A 126 -17.39 17.45 -1.50
C ASP A 126 -15.99 18.04 -1.77
N ALA A 127 -15.67 19.21 -1.21
CA ALA A 127 -14.37 19.87 -1.35
C ALA A 127 -13.16 18.95 -1.07
N PRO A 128 -13.15 18.12 0.00
CA PRO A 128 -12.02 17.21 0.26
C PRO A 128 -11.82 16.17 -0.85
N MET A 129 -12.90 15.77 -1.54
CA MET A 129 -12.83 14.83 -2.65
C MET A 129 -12.20 15.47 -3.89
N LEU A 130 -12.52 16.75 -4.14
CA LEU A 130 -11.91 17.56 -5.19
C LEU A 130 -10.42 17.78 -4.91
N THR A 131 -10.04 18.10 -3.67
CA THR A 131 -8.63 18.21 -3.24
C THR A 131 -7.88 16.92 -3.50
N LYS A 132 -8.47 15.78 -3.10
CA LYS A 132 -7.86 14.46 -3.31
C LYS A 132 -7.65 14.13 -4.79
N MET A 133 -8.53 14.57 -5.68
CA MET A 133 -8.34 14.44 -7.13
C MET A 133 -7.12 15.27 -7.58
N GLY A 134 -7.00 16.51 -7.08
CA GLY A 134 -5.82 17.34 -7.30
C GLY A 134 -4.53 16.69 -6.84
N ASP A 135 -4.52 16.10 -5.64
CA ASP A 135 -3.34 15.41 -5.07
C ASP A 135 -2.92 14.23 -5.96
N LEU A 136 -3.86 13.36 -6.34
CA LEU A 136 -3.58 12.20 -7.18
C LEU A 136 -3.02 12.58 -8.55
N LEU A 137 -3.55 13.64 -9.15
CA LEU A 137 -3.07 14.16 -10.43
C LEU A 137 -1.69 14.80 -10.30
N TYR A 138 -1.44 15.52 -9.20
CA TYR A 138 -0.13 16.10 -8.90
C TYR A 138 0.94 15.01 -8.80
N PHE A 139 0.68 13.91 -8.08
CA PHE A 139 1.62 12.80 -7.96
C PHE A 139 1.81 12.01 -9.27
N GLN A 140 0.91 12.14 -10.23
CA GLN A 140 1.03 11.59 -11.59
C GLN A 140 1.66 12.58 -12.59
N ASP A 141 2.25 13.68 -12.10
CA ASP A 141 2.83 14.77 -12.90
C ASP A 141 1.83 15.49 -13.83
N GLN A 142 0.52 15.29 -13.62
CA GLN A 142 -0.56 15.98 -14.33
C GLN A 142 -0.88 17.33 -13.66
N LYS A 143 0.12 18.21 -13.62
CA LYS A 143 0.09 19.46 -12.84
C LYS A 143 -0.92 20.49 -13.38
N THR A 144 -1.35 20.40 -14.63
CA THR A 144 -2.37 21.32 -15.19
C THR A 144 -3.77 20.96 -14.73
N GLU A 145 -4.08 19.67 -14.75
CA GLU A 145 -5.33 19.11 -14.28
C GLU A 145 -5.42 19.25 -12.75
N ALA A 146 -4.32 18.98 -12.02
CA ALA A 146 -4.26 19.17 -10.58
C ALA A 146 -4.60 20.61 -10.16
N GLU A 147 -4.06 21.61 -10.87
CA GLU A 147 -4.36 23.03 -10.61
C GLU A 147 -5.87 23.31 -10.75
N LEU A 148 -6.52 22.78 -11.79
CA LEU A 148 -7.96 22.95 -12.01
C LEU A 148 -8.78 22.36 -10.85
N TRP A 149 -8.41 21.17 -10.36
CA TRP A 149 -9.13 20.51 -9.27
C TRP A 149 -8.93 21.21 -7.92
N TYR A 150 -7.73 21.70 -7.62
CA TYR A 150 -7.53 22.49 -6.40
C TYR A 150 -8.34 23.79 -6.43
N ARG A 151 -8.44 24.45 -7.58
CA ARG A 151 -9.27 25.65 -7.74
C ARG A 151 -10.74 25.36 -7.48
N ARG A 152 -11.28 24.30 -8.08
CA ARG A 152 -12.66 23.83 -7.83
C ARG A 152 -12.89 23.46 -6.37
N ALA A 153 -11.92 22.82 -5.73
CA ALA A 153 -11.99 22.52 -4.30
C ALA A 153 -12.09 23.80 -3.45
N LEU A 154 -11.34 24.86 -3.81
CA LEU A 154 -11.39 26.16 -3.14
C LEU A 154 -12.63 26.99 -3.48
N GLU A 155 -13.28 26.77 -4.63
CA GLU A 155 -14.61 27.32 -4.91
C GLU A 155 -15.63 26.77 -3.90
N MET A 156 -15.50 25.49 -3.54
CA MET A 156 -16.39 24.83 -2.56
C MET A 156 -16.03 25.15 -1.11
N ASN A 157 -14.73 25.19 -0.80
CA ASN A 157 -14.20 25.53 0.52
C ASN A 157 -13.02 26.51 0.44
N PRO A 158 -13.27 27.84 0.40
CA PRO A 158 -12.22 28.84 0.24
C PRO A 158 -11.20 28.93 1.39
N GLU A 159 -11.49 28.30 2.53
CA GLU A 159 -10.69 28.37 3.76
C GLU A 159 -10.12 27.01 4.16
N GLU A 160 -10.04 26.05 3.23
CA GLU A 160 -9.40 24.76 3.50
C GLU A 160 -7.87 24.90 3.43
N PRO A 161 -7.13 24.77 4.56
CA PRO A 161 -5.71 25.11 4.60
C PRO A 161 -4.83 24.17 3.78
N HIS A 162 -5.19 22.89 3.66
CA HIS A 162 -4.40 21.93 2.88
C HIS A 162 -4.46 22.22 1.39
N THR A 163 -5.63 22.56 0.87
CA THR A 163 -5.88 22.84 -0.55
C THR A 163 -5.26 24.17 -0.93
N LEU A 164 -5.37 25.18 -0.07
CA LEU A 164 -4.64 26.44 -0.22
C LEU A 164 -3.12 26.20 -0.32
N ASN A 165 -2.59 25.39 0.60
CA ASN A 165 -1.17 25.03 0.59
C ASN A 165 -0.76 24.26 -0.67
N ASN A 166 -1.53 23.24 -1.07
CA ASN A 166 -1.21 22.39 -2.21
C ASN A 166 -1.27 23.19 -3.53
N LEU A 167 -2.24 24.09 -3.67
CA LEU A 167 -2.29 25.01 -4.81
C LEU A 167 -1.10 25.96 -4.79
N ALA A 168 -0.75 26.56 -3.64
CA ALA A 168 0.41 27.44 -3.52
C ALA A 168 1.70 26.72 -3.94
N TRP A 169 1.95 25.52 -3.39
CA TRP A 169 3.09 24.70 -3.74
C TRP A 169 3.14 24.42 -5.26
N LEU A 170 2.03 23.96 -5.84
CA LEU A 170 1.94 23.69 -7.27
C LEU A 170 2.26 24.93 -8.11
N LEU A 171 1.71 26.09 -7.74
CA LEU A 171 1.95 27.34 -8.46
C LEU A 171 3.42 27.79 -8.37
N THR A 172 4.06 27.62 -7.21
CA THR A 172 5.49 27.91 -7.02
C THR A 172 6.36 27.03 -7.94
N GLU A 173 6.06 25.74 -7.99
CA GLU A 173 6.86 24.77 -8.75
C GLU A 173 6.66 24.89 -10.27
N LYS A 174 5.40 25.00 -10.71
CA LYS A 174 5.02 24.97 -12.13
C LYS A 174 5.26 26.30 -12.86
N HIS A 175 5.05 27.42 -12.18
CA HIS A 175 4.94 28.74 -12.81
C HIS A 175 6.06 29.70 -12.39
N ASN A 176 7.30 29.21 -12.26
CA ASN A 176 8.46 30.01 -11.85
C ASN A 176 8.76 31.25 -12.74
N ASN A 177 8.22 31.29 -13.96
CA ASN A 177 8.36 32.43 -14.88
C ASN A 177 7.12 33.34 -14.94
N ASP A 178 6.02 32.99 -14.29
CA ASP A 178 4.79 33.79 -14.27
C ASP A 178 4.67 34.57 -12.94
N LYS A 179 5.02 35.86 -13.00
CA LYS A 179 4.97 36.76 -11.84
C LYS A 179 3.56 36.91 -11.23
N LYS A 180 2.49 36.68 -12.00
CA LYS A 180 1.12 36.75 -11.47
C LYS A 180 0.84 35.49 -10.65
N ARG A 181 1.16 34.31 -11.18
CA ARG A 181 0.97 33.02 -10.49
C ARG A 181 1.83 32.89 -9.24
N LEU A 182 3.05 33.40 -9.27
CA LEU A 182 3.90 33.39 -8.07
C LEU A 182 3.41 34.33 -6.97
N ARG A 183 2.82 35.49 -7.32
CA ARG A 183 2.17 36.36 -6.34
C ARG A 183 0.97 35.67 -5.71
N GLU A 184 0.14 35.03 -6.54
CA GLU A 184 -0.99 34.22 -6.10
C GLU A 184 -0.54 33.08 -5.14
N SER A 185 0.56 32.38 -5.45
CA SER A 185 1.12 31.36 -4.56
C SER A 185 1.42 31.90 -3.15
N ILE A 186 2.07 33.06 -3.06
CA ILE A 186 2.37 33.70 -1.77
C ILE A 186 1.09 34.02 -1.01
N GLU A 187 0.09 34.61 -1.68
CA GLU A 187 -1.19 34.97 -1.05
C GLU A 187 -1.92 33.73 -0.51
N LEU A 188 -1.94 32.64 -1.28
CA LEU A 188 -2.54 31.36 -0.88
C LEU A 188 -1.80 30.74 0.30
N ALA A 189 -0.46 30.69 0.27
CA ALA A 189 0.34 30.13 1.36
C ALA A 189 0.22 30.97 2.65
N GLN A 190 0.20 32.31 2.54
CA GLN A 190 -0.05 33.19 3.68
C GLN A 190 -1.45 32.95 4.27
N LYS A 191 -2.48 32.82 3.42
CA LYS A 191 -3.83 32.49 3.90
C LYS A 191 -3.85 31.12 4.61
N ALA A 192 -3.14 30.13 4.10
CA ALA A 192 -3.05 28.82 4.73
C ALA A 192 -2.39 28.90 6.13
N THR A 193 -1.35 29.72 6.32
CA THR A 193 -0.69 29.87 7.63
C THR A 193 -1.58 30.57 8.66
N THR A 194 -2.48 31.47 8.28
CA THR A 194 -3.42 32.09 9.23
C THR A 194 -4.48 31.11 9.71
N LEU A 195 -4.88 30.16 8.84
CA LEU A 195 -5.90 29.16 9.13
C LEU A 195 -5.34 27.92 9.88
N LYS A 196 -4.08 27.56 9.63
CA LYS A 196 -3.44 26.40 10.26
C LYS A 196 -1.94 26.60 10.50
N GLN A 197 -1.54 26.45 11.77
CA GLN A 197 -0.13 26.44 12.16
C GLN A 197 0.48 25.04 11.95
N ALA A 198 1.15 24.83 10.81
CA ALA A 198 1.78 23.57 10.45
C ALA A 198 3.12 23.80 9.73
N ALA A 199 4.13 23.02 10.08
CA ALA A 199 5.49 23.16 9.53
C ALA A 199 5.51 23.09 7.99
N PHE A 200 4.80 22.13 7.38
CA PHE A 200 4.72 22.00 5.91
C PHE A 200 4.10 23.22 5.20
N ILE A 201 3.20 23.96 5.87
CA ILE A 201 2.58 25.16 5.28
C ILE A 201 3.55 26.33 5.28
N TRP A 202 4.23 26.55 6.40
CA TRP A 202 5.28 27.56 6.51
C TRP A 202 6.45 27.28 5.57
N ASP A 203 6.75 26.02 5.31
CA ASP A 203 7.76 25.61 4.36
C ASP A 203 7.38 25.92 2.90
N THR A 204 6.12 25.71 2.55
CA THR A 204 5.59 26.12 1.24
C THR A 204 5.65 27.64 1.07
N LEU A 205 5.33 28.40 2.12
CA LEU A 205 5.46 29.86 2.11
C LEU A 205 6.92 30.31 1.95
N ALA A 206 7.86 29.64 2.61
CA ALA A 206 9.29 29.92 2.48
C ALA A 206 9.77 29.71 1.04
N GLU A 207 9.37 28.60 0.41
CA GLU A 207 9.70 28.30 -0.99
C GLU A 207 9.07 29.34 -1.95
N ALA A 208 7.80 29.68 -1.74
CA ALA A 208 7.11 30.69 -2.53
C ALA A 208 7.82 32.05 -2.46
N TYR A 209 8.27 32.47 -1.27
CA TYR A 209 9.07 33.70 -1.12
C TYR A 209 10.43 33.61 -1.80
N LEU A 210 11.13 32.48 -1.68
CA LEU A 210 12.44 32.26 -2.26
C LEU A 210 12.40 32.39 -3.79
N ILE A 211 11.47 31.69 -4.45
CA ILE A 211 11.29 31.75 -5.91
C ILE A 211 10.88 33.15 -6.38
N ASN A 212 10.22 33.92 -5.51
CA ASN A 212 9.85 35.31 -5.80
C ASN A 212 10.94 36.33 -5.45
N GLY A 213 12.15 35.89 -5.07
CA GLY A 213 13.29 36.75 -4.75
C GLY A 213 13.16 37.50 -3.41
N LYS A 214 12.22 37.10 -2.54
CA LYS A 214 11.99 37.71 -1.23
C LYS A 214 12.79 36.97 -0.15
N TYR A 215 14.12 37.04 -0.24
CA TYR A 215 15.04 36.21 0.56
C TYR A 215 14.86 36.33 2.08
N GLU A 216 14.73 37.55 2.61
CA GLU A 216 14.54 37.75 4.06
C GLU A 216 13.22 37.12 4.55
N ALA A 217 12.13 37.34 3.82
CA ALA A 217 10.83 36.75 4.13
C ALA A 217 10.86 35.21 4.01
N ALA A 218 11.62 34.67 3.05
CA ALA A 218 11.83 33.24 2.92
C ALA A 218 12.56 32.66 4.14
N ALA A 219 13.62 33.34 4.63
CA ALA A 219 14.35 32.94 5.81
C ALA A 219 13.47 32.98 7.08
N ASP A 220 12.64 34.01 7.23
CA ASP A 220 11.68 34.10 8.35
C ASP A 220 10.66 32.98 8.32
N ALA A 221 10.06 32.69 7.16
CA ALA A 221 9.10 31.60 7.01
C ALA A 221 9.76 30.23 7.29
N ALA A 222 10.99 30.00 6.80
CA ALA A 222 11.74 28.77 7.07
C ALA A 222 12.08 28.61 8.56
N ARG A 223 12.42 29.71 9.27
CA ARG A 223 12.60 29.70 10.73
C ARG A 223 11.32 29.28 11.45
N GLN A 224 10.16 29.76 11.02
CA GLN A 224 8.87 29.33 11.59
C GLN A 224 8.56 27.86 11.28
N ALA A 225 8.83 27.39 10.06
CA ALA A 225 8.66 25.99 9.69
C ALA A 225 9.50 25.07 10.60
N LEU A 226 10.78 25.40 10.81
CA LEU A 226 11.67 24.66 11.71
C LEU A 226 11.20 24.70 13.17
N LYS A 227 10.73 25.86 13.66
CA LYS A 227 10.19 25.99 15.01
C LYS A 227 8.99 25.06 15.22
N LEU A 228 8.05 25.04 14.28
CA LEU A 228 6.87 24.17 14.34
C LEU A 228 7.23 22.70 14.19
N ALA A 229 8.20 22.37 13.33
CA ALA A 229 8.70 21.01 13.18
C ALA A 229 9.31 20.47 14.48
N LYS A 230 10.12 21.28 15.19
CA LYS A 230 10.65 20.92 16.52
C LYS A 230 9.54 20.72 17.56
N ALA A 231 8.46 21.48 17.46
CA ALA A 231 7.26 21.32 18.28
C ALA A 231 6.35 20.17 17.82
N LYS A 232 6.73 19.41 16.78
CA LYS A 232 5.93 18.34 16.14
C LYS A 232 4.57 18.81 15.61
N MET A 233 4.45 20.08 15.25
CA MET A 233 3.22 20.69 14.73
C MET A 233 3.21 20.67 13.21
N GLY A 234 2.38 19.81 12.62
CA GLY A 234 2.25 19.71 11.16
C GLY A 234 3.47 19.09 10.50
N LEU A 235 4.01 18.03 11.09
CA LEU A 235 4.90 17.11 10.40
C LEU A 235 4.06 16.14 9.55
N THR A 236 4.47 15.92 8.30
CA THR A 236 4.03 14.76 7.54
C THR A 236 4.74 13.51 8.08
N GLY A 237 4.09 12.34 8.05
CA GLY A 237 4.47 11.16 8.86
C GLY A 237 5.93 10.71 8.78
N ASP A 238 6.57 10.91 7.62
CA ASP A 238 7.96 10.49 7.38
C ASP A 238 8.97 11.64 7.42
N THR A 239 8.55 12.86 7.73
CA THR A 239 9.43 14.04 7.64
C THR A 239 10.32 14.17 8.87
N ASN A 240 11.61 13.88 8.68
CA ASN A 240 12.64 14.17 9.66
C ASN A 240 12.70 15.69 9.91
N PRO A 241 12.59 16.19 11.17
CA PRO A 241 12.77 17.59 11.50
C PRO A 241 14.08 18.23 10.98
N ASP A 242 15.11 17.42 10.71
CA ASP A 242 16.36 17.89 10.09
C ASP A 242 16.14 18.48 8.69
N TYR A 243 15.12 18.03 7.93
CA TYR A 243 14.76 18.60 6.62
C TYR A 243 14.58 20.13 6.69
N TYR A 244 13.85 20.62 7.69
CA TYR A 244 13.58 22.04 7.84
C TYR A 244 14.82 22.83 8.30
N ARG A 245 15.78 22.16 8.95
CA ARG A 245 17.07 22.77 9.31
C ARG A 245 17.92 22.97 8.06
N GLU A 246 18.15 21.89 7.31
CA GLU A 246 18.92 21.92 6.05
C GLU A 246 18.33 22.92 5.05
N LYS A 247 17.00 22.99 4.95
CA LYS A 247 16.35 23.96 4.07
C LYS A 247 16.55 25.40 4.52
N LEU A 248 16.53 25.68 5.82
CA LEU A 248 16.83 27.02 6.35
C LEU A 248 18.30 27.39 6.08
N GLU A 249 19.23 26.47 6.31
CA GLU A 249 20.67 26.65 6.03
C GLU A 249 20.88 26.98 4.54
N ARG A 250 20.22 26.23 3.64
CA ARG A 250 20.24 26.50 2.19
C ARG A 250 19.71 27.89 1.82
N ILE A 251 18.64 28.36 2.46
CA ILE A 251 18.05 29.68 2.19
C ILE A 251 18.92 30.81 2.73
N THR A 252 19.58 30.60 3.87
CA THR A 252 20.34 31.64 4.58
C THR A 252 21.84 31.64 4.28
N GLY A 253 22.38 30.56 3.71
CA GLY A 253 23.80 30.37 3.46
C GLY A 253 24.65 30.19 4.71
N GLN A 254 24.03 29.86 5.85
CA GLN A 254 24.65 29.59 7.16
C GLN A 254 24.49 28.12 7.50
#